data_AF-R6DXI8-F1
#
_entry.id   AF-R6DXI8-F1
#
_cell.length_a   1.000
_cell.length_b   1.000
_cell.length_c   1.000
_cell.angle_alpha   90.00
_cell.angle_beta   90.00
_cell.angle_gamma   90.00
#
_symmetry.space_group_name_H-M   'P 1'
#
loop_
_entity.id
_entity.type
_entity.pdbx_description
1 polymer ?
#
loop_
_entity_poly.entity_id
_entity_poly.type
_entity_poly.pdbx_seq_one_letter_code
_entity_poly.pdbx_strand_id
1 'polypeptide(L)'
;MELNTTLFRKEPRFDTRLCRVEKILELSGSDFVHLKENLLDEYEFLTRYRDLMGVDQDDIAHCLMVLGDGYEDAILIEAEGASYARYAAFLPLIRAAVEAQEELPIERYEPAAENEMILGGLK
;
A
#
# COMPACT_ATOMS: atom_id res chain seq x y z
N MET A 1 -3.71 -21.48 -13.50
CA MET A 1 -3.15 -20.36 -12.74
C MET A 1 -4.24 -19.31 -12.64
N GLU A 2 -4.51 -18.84 -11.44
CA GLU A 2 -5.51 -17.81 -11.14
C GLU A 2 -4.79 -16.67 -10.43
N LEU A 3 -5.16 -15.42 -10.72
CA LEU A 3 -4.60 -14.22 -10.10
C LEU A 3 -5.66 -13.12 -10.00
N ASN A 4 -5.59 -12.32 -8.93
CA ASN A 4 -6.40 -11.11 -8.81
C ASN A 4 -5.76 -10.01 -9.65
N THR A 5 -6.50 -9.19 -10.39
CA THR A 5 -5.92 -8.02 -11.06
C THR A 5 -6.97 -6.98 -11.35
N THR A 6 -6.54 -5.77 -11.68
CA THR A 6 -7.40 -4.73 -12.23
C THR A 6 -7.61 -4.96 -13.73
N LEU A 7 -8.84 -4.76 -14.20
CA LEU A 7 -9.20 -4.77 -15.62
C LEU A 7 -9.90 -3.45 -15.96
N PHE A 8 -9.27 -2.66 -16.83
CA PHE A 8 -9.81 -1.38 -17.29
C PHE A 8 -10.49 -1.54 -18.67
N ARG A 9 -11.56 -0.78 -18.92
CA ARG A 9 -12.31 -0.85 -20.18
C ARG A 9 -11.65 0.03 -21.25
N LYS A 10 -11.06 -0.60 -22.28
CA LYS A 10 -10.52 0.05 -23.50
C LYS A 10 -9.60 1.26 -23.23
N GLU A 11 -8.55 1.04 -22.44
CA GLU A 11 -7.45 2.01 -22.39
C GLU A 11 -6.68 2.00 -23.72
N PRO A 12 -6.30 3.18 -24.27
CA PRO A 12 -5.54 3.26 -25.53
C PRO A 12 -4.12 2.73 -25.39
N ARG A 13 -3.59 2.71 -24.15
CA ARG A 13 -2.29 2.15 -23.77
C ARG A 13 -2.22 2.00 -22.25
N PHE A 14 -1.29 1.19 -21.76
CA PHE A 14 -0.90 1.24 -20.35
C PHE A 14 0.00 2.45 -20.14
N ASP A 15 -0.45 3.40 -19.33
CA ASP A 15 0.33 4.57 -18.94
C ASP A 15 1.12 4.23 -17.68
N THR A 16 2.27 3.58 -17.88
CA THR A 16 3.14 3.15 -16.78
C THR A 16 4.08 4.27 -16.36
N ARG A 17 4.37 4.34 -15.06
CA ARG A 17 5.37 5.24 -14.48
C ARG A 17 6.53 4.44 -13.90
N LEU A 18 7.73 5.01 -13.92
CA LEU A 18 8.86 4.44 -13.17
C LEU A 18 8.66 4.73 -11.68
N CYS A 19 8.62 3.67 -10.88
CA CYS A 19 8.43 3.78 -9.44
C CYS A 19 9.62 3.16 -8.70
N ARG A 20 10.11 3.85 -7.67
CA ARG A 20 11.07 3.33 -6.70
C ARG A 20 10.34 2.97 -5.42
N VAL A 21 10.57 1.76 -4.92
CA VAL A 21 10.09 1.37 -3.60
C VAL A 21 11.06 1.94 -2.57
N GLU A 22 10.57 2.73 -1.63
CA GLU A 22 11.38 3.31 -0.54
C GLU A 22 11.26 2.50 0.75
N LYS A 23 10.14 1.81 0.94
CA LYS A 23 9.89 0.94 2.10
C LYS A 23 8.84 -0.12 1.77
N ILE A 24 9.01 -1.30 2.35
CA ILE A 24 8.06 -2.41 2.26
C ILE A 24 7.43 -2.63 3.64
N LEU A 25 6.11 -2.54 3.71
CA LEU A 25 5.32 -2.77 4.91
C LEU A 25 4.48 -4.04 4.75
N GLU A 26 4.41 -4.86 5.79
CA GLU A 26 3.47 -5.97 5.87
C GLU A 26 2.37 -5.67 6.89
N LEU A 27 1.14 -5.54 6.41
CA LEU A 27 -0.05 -5.38 7.25
C LEU A 27 -0.61 -6.73 7.66
N SER A 28 -1.47 -6.73 8.67
CA SER A 28 -2.36 -7.87 8.91
C SER A 28 -3.21 -8.14 7.66
N GLY A 29 -3.62 -9.39 7.46
CA GLY A 29 -4.47 -9.75 6.32
C GLY A 29 -5.78 -8.96 6.26
N SER A 30 -6.39 -8.65 7.42
CA SER A 30 -7.60 -7.84 7.50
C SER A 30 -7.36 -6.38 7.11
N ASP A 31 -6.27 -5.78 7.56
CA ASP A 31 -5.95 -4.38 7.25
C ASP A 31 -5.59 -4.22 5.77
N PHE A 32 -4.90 -5.21 5.20
CA PHE A 32 -4.60 -5.24 3.77
C PHE A 32 -5.86 -5.32 2.90
N VAL A 33 -6.82 -6.17 3.27
CA VAL A 33 -8.13 -6.23 2.59
C VAL A 33 -8.87 -4.90 2.72
N HIS A 34 -8.88 -4.31 3.92
CA HIS A 34 -9.53 -3.02 4.15
C HIS A 34 -8.88 -1.91 3.30
N LEU A 35 -7.55 -1.83 3.24
CA LEU A 35 -6.81 -0.92 2.36
C LEU A 35 -7.18 -1.11 0.89
N LYS A 36 -7.18 -2.36 0.42
CA LYS A 36 -7.52 -2.71 -0.96
C LYS A 36 -8.93 -2.23 -1.36
N GLU A 37 -9.87 -2.29 -0.43
CA GLU A 37 -11.28 -1.93 -0.67
C GLU A 37 -11.58 -0.45 -0.44
N ASN A 38 -10.76 0.26 0.35
CA ASN A 38 -11.05 1.62 0.83
C ASN A 38 -9.86 2.59 0.66
N LEU A 39 -9.27 2.67 -0.53
CA LEU A 39 -8.08 3.51 -0.81
C LEU A 39 -8.19 5.01 -0.45
N LEU A 40 -9.41 5.53 -0.26
CA LEU A 40 -9.68 6.92 0.13
C LEU A 40 -9.71 7.15 1.64
N ASP A 41 -9.68 6.09 2.45
CA ASP A 41 -9.63 6.20 3.90
C ASP A 41 -8.25 6.70 4.37
N GLU A 42 -8.22 7.23 5.59
CA GLU A 42 -6.98 7.74 6.18
C GLU A 42 -6.20 6.60 6.86
N TYR A 43 -4.91 6.53 6.57
CA TYR A 43 -4.00 5.53 7.12
C TYR A 43 -2.83 6.21 7.83
N GLU A 44 -2.62 5.85 9.09
CA GLU A 44 -1.56 6.44 9.93
C GLU A 44 -0.16 6.20 9.31
N PHE A 45 0.10 5.04 8.73
CA PHE A 45 1.39 4.73 8.11
C PHE A 45 1.72 5.64 6.91
N LEU A 46 0.72 6.10 6.16
CA LEU A 46 0.92 7.05 5.06
C LEU A 46 1.32 8.44 5.57
N THR A 47 0.80 8.83 6.73
CA THR A 47 1.24 10.05 7.41
C THR A 47 2.64 9.88 8.01
N ARG A 48 2.91 8.73 8.64
CA ARG A 48 4.18 8.43 9.29
C ARG A 48 5.36 8.40 8.31
N TYR A 49 5.15 7.85 7.11
CA TYR A 49 6.19 7.67 6.09
C TYR A 49 6.04 8.63 4.92
N ARG A 50 5.35 9.76 5.13
CA ARG A 50 5.08 10.77 4.11
C ARG A 50 6.33 11.27 3.40
N ASP A 51 7.40 11.48 4.16
CA ASP A 51 8.65 12.06 3.64
C ASP A 51 9.42 11.09 2.72
N LEU A 52 9.01 9.81 2.66
CA LEU A 52 9.55 8.82 1.72
C LEU A 52 8.80 8.80 0.38
N MET A 53 7.69 9.53 0.25
CA MET A 53 6.87 9.54 -0.96
C MET A 53 6.98 10.87 -1.70
N GLY A 54 6.77 10.82 -3.02
CA GLY A 54 6.76 11.99 -3.88
C GLY A 54 7.36 11.71 -5.25
N VAL A 55 7.44 12.75 -6.07
CA VAL A 55 8.06 12.70 -7.39
C VAL A 55 9.39 13.43 -7.36
N ASP A 56 10.47 12.77 -7.77
CA ASP A 56 11.79 13.40 -7.86
C ASP A 56 11.99 14.20 -9.16
N GLN A 57 13.19 14.75 -9.32
CA GLN A 57 13.56 15.58 -10.48
C GLN A 57 13.66 14.77 -11.78
N ASP A 58 13.78 13.45 -11.69
CA ASP A 58 13.88 12.53 -12.82
C ASP A 58 12.51 11.90 -13.17
N ASP A 59 11.43 12.43 -12.59
CA ASP A 59 10.05 11.94 -12.74
C ASP A 59 9.84 10.50 -12.23
N ILE A 60 10.64 10.06 -11.25
CA ILE A 60 10.45 8.79 -10.56
C ILE A 60 9.45 8.98 -9.42
N ALA A 61 8.42 8.15 -9.35
CA ALA A 61 7.54 8.11 -8.17
C ALA A 61 8.21 7.28 -7.07
N HIS A 62 8.41 7.90 -5.91
CA HIS A 62 8.86 7.23 -4.70
C HIS A 62 7.64 6.71 -3.95
N CYS A 63 7.58 5.40 -3.75
CA CYS A 63 6.40 4.71 -3.28
C CYS A 63 6.67 3.87 -2.04
N LEU A 64 5.62 3.66 -1.25
CA LEU A 64 5.56 2.57 -0.28
C LEU A 64 4.98 1.33 -0.97
N MET A 65 5.55 0.17 -0.68
CA MET A 65 4.97 -1.12 -1.06
C MET A 65 4.30 -1.73 0.17
N VAL A 66 3.06 -2.15 0.03
CA VAL A 66 2.26 -2.73 1.11
C VAL A 66 1.87 -4.16 0.75
N LEU A 67 2.30 -5.09 1.58
CA LEU A 67 1.95 -6.51 1.56
C LEU A 67 0.87 -6.79 2.62
N GLY A 68 0.12 -7.87 2.43
CA GLY A 68 -0.77 -8.43 3.44
C GLY A 68 -0.28 -9.79 3.92
N ASP A 69 -0.29 -10.03 5.22
CA ASP A 69 -0.05 -11.35 5.81
C ASP A 69 -1.03 -12.37 5.23
N GLY A 70 -0.50 -13.47 4.67
CA GLY A 70 -1.29 -14.48 3.96
C GLY A 70 -1.73 -14.13 2.53
N TYR A 71 -1.26 -13.01 1.96
CA TYR A 71 -1.56 -12.59 0.58
C TYR A 71 -0.32 -12.54 -0.30
N GLU A 72 -0.43 -13.02 -1.54
CA GLU A 72 0.64 -12.99 -2.55
C GLU A 72 0.71 -11.66 -3.34
N ASP A 73 -0.31 -10.82 -3.19
CA ASP A 73 -0.47 -9.55 -3.88
C ASP A 73 0.10 -8.39 -3.03
N ALA A 74 0.49 -7.29 -3.69
CA ALA A 74 0.90 -6.06 -3.03
C ALA A 74 0.14 -4.84 -3.59
N ILE A 75 0.16 -3.73 -2.84
CA ILE A 75 -0.29 -2.43 -3.30
C ILE A 75 0.89 -1.46 -3.23
N LEU A 76 1.23 -0.84 -4.34
CA LEU A 76 2.20 0.25 -4.40
C LEU A 76 1.46 1.58 -4.21
N ILE A 77 1.95 2.45 -3.32
CA ILE A 77 1.28 3.71 -2.96
C ILE A 77 2.23 4.89 -3.07
N GLU A 78 1.78 5.95 -3.73
CA GLU A 78 2.34 7.31 -3.65
C GLU A 78 1.21 8.23 -3.18
N ALA A 79 1.40 8.89 -2.03
CA ALA A 79 0.32 9.63 -1.37
C ALA A 79 0.32 11.14 -1.69
N GLU A 80 1.35 11.68 -2.31
CA GLU A 80 1.52 13.10 -2.62
C GLU A 80 1.32 14.00 -1.39
N GLY A 81 1.82 13.55 -0.24
CA GLY A 81 1.64 14.25 1.04
C GLY A 81 0.30 14.03 1.74
N ALA A 82 -0.62 13.23 1.18
CA ALA A 82 -1.90 12.89 1.79
C ALA A 82 -1.79 11.80 2.87
N SER A 83 -2.87 11.61 3.63
CA SER A 83 -3.06 10.50 4.58
C SER A 83 -3.77 9.29 3.96
N TYR A 84 -4.15 9.32 2.69
CA TYR A 84 -4.82 8.23 1.96
C TYR A 84 -4.01 7.83 0.71
N ALA A 85 -4.35 6.70 0.10
CA ALA A 85 -3.63 6.15 -1.06
C ALA A 85 -4.02 6.86 -2.37
N ARG A 86 -3.56 8.13 -2.52
CA ARG A 86 -3.92 8.99 -3.66
C ARG A 86 -3.60 8.35 -5.01
N TYR A 87 -2.40 7.82 -5.15
CA TYR A 87 -2.01 6.98 -6.28
C TYR A 87 -1.73 5.58 -5.76
N ALA A 88 -2.36 4.59 -6.37
CA ALA A 88 -2.19 3.20 -6.00
C ALA A 88 -2.09 2.30 -7.24
N ALA A 89 -1.23 1.30 -7.18
CA ALA A 89 -1.15 0.24 -8.18
C ALA A 89 -1.25 -1.13 -7.50
N PHE A 90 -2.17 -1.95 -7.98
CA PHE A 90 -2.32 -3.34 -7.53
C PHE A 90 -1.29 -4.21 -8.26
N LEU A 91 -0.45 -4.92 -7.50
CA LEU A 91 0.65 -5.75 -8.00
C LEU A 91 0.35 -7.22 -7.69
N PRO A 92 -0.13 -8.01 -8.65
CA PRO A 92 -0.56 -9.37 -8.38
C PRO A 92 0.61 -10.36 -8.32
N LEU A 93 0.52 -11.32 -7.39
CA LEU A 93 1.48 -12.42 -7.23
C LEU A 93 2.95 -11.98 -7.18
N ILE A 94 3.23 -10.85 -6.52
CA ILE A 94 4.56 -10.25 -6.47
C ILE A 94 5.36 -10.67 -5.24
N ARG A 95 4.73 -11.25 -4.21
CA ARG A 95 5.37 -11.60 -2.93
C ARG A 95 6.67 -12.38 -3.09
N ALA A 96 6.68 -13.45 -3.88
CA ALA A 96 7.90 -14.24 -4.09
C ALA A 96 9.07 -13.42 -4.66
N ALA A 97 8.80 -12.42 -5.51
CA ALA A 97 9.83 -11.52 -6.01
C ALA A 97 10.28 -10.51 -4.95
N VAL A 98 9.36 -10.03 -4.11
CA VAL A 98 9.64 -9.13 -2.99
C VAL A 98 10.42 -9.83 -1.87
N GLU A 99 10.21 -11.12 -1.65
CA GLU A 99 10.97 -11.91 -0.68
C GLU A 99 12.35 -12.32 -1.21
N ALA A 100 12.49 -12.42 -2.54
CA ALA A 100 13.75 -12.74 -3.20
C ALA A 100 14.67 -11.53 -3.38
N GLN A 101 14.13 -10.31 -3.42
CA GLN A 101 14.97 -9.11 -3.34
C GLN A 101 15.53 -8.97 -1.91
N GLU A 102 16.81 -8.65 -1.79
CA GLU A 102 17.50 -8.47 -0.49
C GLU A 102 17.82 -6.98 -0.22
N GLU A 103 17.27 -6.06 -1.03
CA GLU A 103 17.59 -4.64 -0.99
C GLU A 103 16.85 -3.92 0.15
N LEU A 104 15.59 -4.27 0.36
CA LEU A 104 14.72 -3.66 1.37
C LEU A 104 14.09 -4.73 2.27
N PRO A 105 14.15 -4.56 3.61
CA PRO A 105 13.49 -5.47 4.52
C PRO A 105 11.96 -5.31 4.43
N ILE A 106 11.25 -6.42 4.64
CA ILE A 106 9.81 -6.41 4.87
C ILE A 106 9.57 -6.09 6.36
N GLU A 107 8.96 -4.94 6.64
CA GLU A 107 8.68 -4.49 8.00
C GLU A 107 7.22 -4.71 8.34
N ARG A 108 6.95 -5.53 9.36
CA ARG A 108 5.60 -5.70 9.89
C ARG A 108 5.11 -4.38 10.48
N TYR A 109 3.94 -3.92 10.05
CA TYR A 109 3.29 -2.74 10.58
C TYR A 109 2.13 -3.16 11.49
N GLU A 110 2.18 -2.69 12.72
CA GLU A 110 1.08 -2.81 13.67
C GLU A 110 0.48 -1.42 13.86
N PRO A 111 -0.80 -1.20 13.50
CA PRO A 111 -1.49 0.05 13.80
C PRO A 111 -1.40 0.33 15.31
N ALA A 112 -1.24 1.60 15.69
CA ALA A 112 -1.41 1.96 17.09
C ALA A 112 -2.83 1.57 17.50
N ALA A 113 -2.98 0.71 18.51
CA ALA A 113 -4.28 0.24 18.97
C ALA A 113 -5.24 1.42 19.12
N GLU A 114 -6.30 1.44 18.31
CA GLU A 114 -7.37 2.39 18.48
C GLU A 114 -7.90 2.22 19.91
N ASN A 115 -7.83 3.30 20.70
CA ASN A 115 -8.46 3.32 22.01
C ASN A 115 -9.95 2.99 21.81
N GLU A 116 -10.39 1.82 22.25
CA GLU A 116 -11.80 1.52 22.49
C GLU A 116 -12.34 2.52 23.54
N MET A 117 -12.76 3.70 23.09
CA MET A 117 -13.64 4.62 23.80
C MET A 117 -14.57 5.16 22.72
N ILE A 118 -15.85 4.79 22.62
CA ILE A 118 -16.96 5.13 23.51
C ILE A 118 -18.17 4.35 22.90
N LEU A 119 -18.76 3.31 23.51
CA LEU A 119 -19.88 3.40 24.46
C LEU A 119 -20.19 2.02 25.06
N GLY A 120 -19.50 1.69 26.14
CA GLY A 120 -20.08 0.91 27.23
C GLY A 120 -20.74 1.87 28.22
N GLY A 121 -22.06 2.03 28.13
CA GLY A 121 -22.90 2.36 29.29
C GLY A 121 -23.57 3.73 29.30
N LEU A 122 -24.89 3.73 29.08
CA LEU A 122 -25.83 4.26 30.06
C LEU A 122 -27.13 3.43 30.02
N LYS A 123 -27.70 3.30 31.21
CA LYS A 123 -28.93 2.60 31.58
C LYS A 123 -30.13 2.94 30.71
#